data_AF-A0A9D6P4U2-F1
#
_entry.id   AF-A0A9D6P4U2-F1
#
_cell.length_a   1.000
_cell.length_b   1.000
_cell.length_c   1.000
_cell.angle_alpha   90.00
_cell.angle_beta   90.00
_cell.angle_gamma   90.00
#
_symmetry.space_group_name_H-M   'P 1'
#
loop_
_entity.id
_entity.type
_entity.pdbx_description
1 polymer ?
#
loop_
_entity_poly.entity_id
_entity_poly.type
_entity_poly.pdbx_seq_one_letter_code
_entity_poly.pdbx_strand_id
1 'polypeptide(L)'
;MAFRKQKDEESGGERWLEVDASMTGTLAFKDPVNLQINGRFEGTLDTKGNLAIGDKAEVKATIRGEAIIIGGTVQGTVTATSRVELLASARVAGKVISPRVIMKDGAVFNGSLEMSGGTSASPWMNVEELARYLEVDADTVTQWAQSGRLPSQREGSAWRFERAKVEEWLAQEKIK
;
A
#
# COMPACT_ATOMS: atom_id res chain seq x y z
N MET A 1 50.68 18.67 11.14
CA MET A 1 49.66 17.64 11.34
C MET A 1 48.43 18.06 10.54
N ALA A 2 48.18 17.39 9.41
CA ALA A 2 47.11 17.74 8.48
C ALA A 2 45.98 16.71 8.62
N PHE A 3 44.83 17.15 9.13
CA PHE A 3 43.62 16.34 9.22
C PHE A 3 42.96 16.28 7.84
N ARG A 4 42.99 15.08 7.27
CA ARG A 4 42.45 14.72 5.96
C ARG A 4 40.93 14.63 6.10
N LYS A 5 40.21 15.63 5.59
CA LYS A 5 38.74 15.64 5.51
C LYS A 5 38.32 14.56 4.51
N GLN A 6 37.68 13.50 5.02
CA GLN A 6 37.08 12.45 4.20
C GLN A 6 35.91 13.03 3.40
N LYS A 7 35.78 12.47 2.22
CA LYS A 7 35.03 12.91 1.06
C LYS A 7 33.63 12.33 1.20
N ASP A 8 32.61 13.19 1.34
CA ASP A 8 31.21 12.76 1.31
C ASP A 8 30.91 12.23 -0.11
N GLU A 9 30.70 10.92 -0.21
CA GLU A 9 30.29 10.23 -1.42
C GLU A 9 28.82 10.55 -1.72
N GLU A 10 28.58 11.21 -2.84
CA GLU A 10 27.29 11.28 -3.52
C GLU A 10 26.78 9.85 -3.79
N SER A 11 25.88 9.35 -2.95
CA SER A 11 24.94 8.31 -3.37
C SER A 11 23.83 8.98 -4.16
N GLY A 12 23.47 8.40 -5.31
CA GLY A 12 22.26 8.74 -6.07
C GLY A 12 21.01 8.41 -5.27
N GLY A 13 20.78 9.18 -4.20
CA GLY A 13 19.77 8.96 -3.19
C GLY A 13 18.40 9.29 -3.73
N GLU A 14 17.43 8.48 -3.31
CA GLU A 14 16.01 8.81 -3.42
C GLU A 14 15.81 10.27 -3.00
N ARG A 15 15.33 11.10 -3.93
CA ARG A 15 15.15 12.54 -3.68
C ARG A 15 13.88 12.74 -2.86
N TRP A 16 14.07 12.92 -1.56
CA TRP A 16 12.99 13.27 -0.65
C TRP A 16 12.70 14.77 -0.72
N LEU A 17 11.42 15.11 -0.84
CA LEU A 17 10.95 16.48 -0.63
C LEU A 17 10.50 16.61 0.82
N GLU A 18 11.31 17.30 1.62
CA GLU A 18 11.03 17.54 3.05
C GLU A 18 10.12 18.76 3.22
N VAL A 19 9.09 18.59 4.04
CA VAL A 19 8.12 19.62 4.38
C VAL A 19 8.14 19.88 5.88
N ASP A 20 8.80 20.98 6.25
CA ASP A 20 8.92 21.50 7.61
C ASP A 20 8.07 22.78 7.79
N ALA A 21 6.78 22.68 7.45
CA ALA A 21 5.84 23.79 7.56
C ALA A 21 4.46 23.31 8.02
N SER A 22 3.67 24.23 8.59
CA SER A 22 2.23 24.01 8.78
C SER A 22 1.51 24.30 7.47
N MET A 23 0.93 23.27 6.85
CA MET A 23 0.27 23.38 5.55
C MET A 23 -1.17 22.90 5.64
N THR A 24 -2.08 23.66 5.01
CA THR A 24 -3.49 23.32 4.90
C THR A 24 -3.90 23.36 3.44
N GLY A 25 -4.46 22.28 2.90
CA GLY A 25 -4.96 22.26 1.52
C GLY A 25 -4.92 20.89 0.86
N THR A 26 -4.93 20.90 -0.47
CA THR A 26 -4.81 19.68 -1.29
C THR A 26 -3.47 19.68 -2.02
N LEU A 27 -2.66 18.65 -1.78
CA LEU A 27 -1.43 18.40 -2.52
C LEU A 27 -1.65 17.17 -3.41
N ALA A 28 -1.40 17.34 -4.72
CA ALA A 28 -1.49 16.25 -5.69
C ALA A 28 -0.26 16.25 -6.58
N PHE A 29 0.49 15.15 -6.58
CA PHE A 29 1.67 14.95 -7.41
C PHE A 29 1.34 14.03 -8.57
N LYS A 30 1.55 14.49 -9.82
CA LYS A 30 1.31 13.66 -11.02
C LYS A 30 2.41 12.61 -11.22
N ASP A 31 3.62 12.96 -10.83
CA ASP A 31 4.82 12.12 -10.92
C ASP A 31 5.08 11.40 -9.58
N PRO A 32 5.73 10.23 -9.59
CA PRO A 32 6.15 9.56 -8.37
C PRO A 32 7.20 10.41 -7.64
N VAL A 33 6.82 10.94 -6.48
CA VAL A 33 7.69 11.77 -5.64
C VAL A 33 7.71 11.17 -4.24
N ASN A 34 8.92 11.08 -3.68
CA ASN A 34 9.12 10.71 -2.30
C ASN A 34 8.96 11.96 -1.44
N LEU A 35 7.96 11.97 -0.57
CA LEU A 35 7.63 13.11 0.27
C LEU A 35 7.86 12.77 1.74
N GLN A 36 8.50 13.67 2.47
CA GLN A 36 8.63 13.56 3.92
C GLN A 36 7.96 14.76 4.60
N ILE A 37 7.03 14.50 5.51
CA ILE A 37 6.34 15.52 6.29
C ILE A 37 6.85 15.47 7.72
N ASN A 38 7.53 16.53 8.17
CA ASN A 38 8.01 16.66 9.54
C ASN A 38 7.14 17.63 10.37
N GLY A 39 6.37 18.49 9.71
CA GLY A 39 5.50 19.51 10.33
C GLY A 39 4.03 19.08 10.53
N ARG A 40 3.13 20.07 10.46
CA ARG A 40 1.68 19.86 10.56
C ARG A 40 1.04 19.92 9.17
N PHE A 41 0.25 18.92 8.82
CA PHE A 41 -0.46 18.89 7.54
C PHE A 41 -1.95 18.63 7.73
N GLU A 42 -2.81 19.47 7.15
CA GLU A 42 -4.25 19.22 7.13
C GLU A 42 -4.83 19.31 5.72
N GLY A 43 -5.65 18.32 5.34
CA GLY A 43 -6.37 18.32 4.07
C GLY A 43 -6.25 17.01 3.30
N THR A 44 -5.84 17.07 2.04
CA THR A 44 -5.76 15.86 1.16
C THR A 44 -4.40 15.78 0.50
N LEU A 45 -3.80 14.59 0.51
CA LEU A 45 -2.51 14.33 -0.09
C LEU A 45 -2.60 13.13 -1.03
N ASP A 46 -2.28 13.35 -2.29
CA ASP A 46 -2.26 12.32 -3.33
C ASP A 46 -0.87 12.29 -3.97
N THR A 47 -0.15 11.20 -3.76
CA THR A 47 1.14 10.94 -4.39
C THR A 47 1.15 9.54 -4.98
N LYS A 48 1.86 9.37 -6.10
CA LYS A 48 2.15 8.06 -6.68
C LYS A 48 3.43 7.44 -6.12
N GLY A 49 4.17 8.15 -5.28
CA GLY A 49 5.42 7.68 -4.70
C GLY A 49 5.31 7.36 -3.22
N ASN A 50 6.46 7.42 -2.54
CA ASN A 50 6.57 7.08 -1.12
C ASN A 50 6.24 8.31 -0.26
N LEU A 51 5.62 8.07 0.89
CA LEU A 51 5.34 9.08 1.87
C LEU A 51 5.91 8.67 3.23
N ALA A 52 6.70 9.54 3.84
CA ALA A 52 7.17 9.40 5.20
C ALA A 52 6.59 10.51 6.07
N ILE A 53 6.06 10.16 7.23
CA ILE A 53 5.58 11.09 8.25
C ILE A 53 6.57 11.00 9.41
N GLY A 54 7.23 12.11 9.71
CA GLY A 54 8.21 12.22 10.79
C GLY A 54 7.62 11.89 12.15
N ASP A 55 8.48 11.56 13.10
CA ASP A 55 8.14 11.18 14.48
C ASP A 55 7.33 12.24 15.24
N LYS A 56 7.58 13.52 14.97
CA LYS A 56 6.92 14.68 15.60
C LYS A 56 5.84 15.31 14.71
N ALA A 57 5.59 14.74 13.54
CA ALA A 57 4.63 15.30 12.60
C ALA A 57 3.19 15.05 13.05
N GLU A 58 2.31 16.00 12.77
CA GLU A 58 0.87 15.91 13.04
C GLU A 58 0.09 16.07 11.74
N VAL A 59 -0.55 14.99 11.29
CA VAL A 59 -1.22 14.96 10.00
C VAL A 59 -2.70 14.67 10.16
N LYS A 60 -3.57 15.61 9.80
CA LYS A 60 -5.01 15.42 9.76
C LYS A 60 -5.51 15.46 8.32
N ALA A 61 -5.45 14.33 7.64
CA ALA A 61 -5.66 14.30 6.20
C ALA A 61 -6.20 12.98 5.64
N THR A 62 -6.71 13.07 4.41
CA THR A 62 -6.88 11.90 3.55
C THR A 62 -5.61 11.72 2.73
N ILE A 63 -4.91 10.62 2.92
CA ILE A 63 -3.61 10.33 2.35
C ILE A 63 -3.74 9.18 1.36
N ARG A 64 -3.19 9.36 0.15
CA ARG A 64 -3.01 8.33 -0.87
C ARG A 64 -1.56 8.28 -1.32
N GLY A 65 -0.97 7.09 -1.30
CA GLY A 65 0.44 6.87 -1.60
C GLY A 65 0.72 5.44 -2.03
N GLU A 66 1.96 5.17 -2.47
CA GLU A 66 2.41 3.81 -2.76
C GLU A 66 2.84 3.09 -1.46
N ALA A 67 3.93 3.56 -0.87
CA ALA A 67 4.44 3.11 0.42
C ALA A 67 4.35 4.24 1.44
N ILE A 68 3.65 4.02 2.54
CA ILE A 68 3.40 5.04 3.57
C ILE A 68 4.07 4.60 4.88
N ILE A 69 5.03 5.39 5.36
CA ILE A 69 5.73 5.17 6.62
C ILE A 69 5.26 6.24 7.61
N ILE A 70 4.77 5.82 8.76
CA ILE A 70 4.20 6.69 9.78
C ILE A 70 5.06 6.62 11.03
N GLY A 71 5.71 7.72 11.38
CA GLY A 71 6.41 7.91 12.66
C GLY A 71 5.63 8.74 13.66
N GLY A 72 4.78 9.66 13.20
CA GLY A 72 4.08 10.64 14.03
C GLY A 72 2.61 10.34 14.24
N THR A 73 1.83 11.41 14.41
CA THR A 73 0.39 11.32 14.64
C THR A 73 -0.37 11.55 13.35
N VAL A 74 -1.25 10.61 12.99
CA VAL A 74 -2.10 10.69 11.79
C VAL A 74 -3.55 10.52 12.18
N GLN A 75 -4.40 11.46 11.76
CA GLN A 75 -5.85 11.41 11.93
C GLN A 75 -6.53 11.50 10.56
N GLY A 76 -7.23 10.45 10.14
CA GLY A 76 -7.95 10.46 8.87
C GLY A 76 -7.94 9.12 8.15
N THR A 77 -7.97 9.17 6.81
CA THR A 77 -7.98 7.98 5.96
C THR A 77 -6.65 7.83 5.25
N VAL A 78 -5.98 6.70 5.42
CA VAL A 78 -4.69 6.38 4.80
C VAL A 78 -4.90 5.25 3.82
N THR A 79 -4.66 5.49 2.53
CA THR A 79 -4.75 4.49 1.47
C THR A 79 -3.37 4.29 0.87
N ALA A 80 -2.83 3.07 0.97
CA ALA A 80 -1.59 2.69 0.33
C ALA A 80 -1.83 1.61 -0.72
N THR A 81 -1.16 1.72 -1.86
CA THR A 81 -1.24 0.68 -2.91
C THR A 81 -0.22 -0.43 -2.73
N SER A 82 0.83 -0.24 -1.91
CA SER A 82 1.90 -1.23 -1.69
C SER A 82 2.05 -1.64 -0.22
N ARG A 83 2.27 -0.69 0.69
CA ARG A 83 2.33 -1.01 2.13
C ARG A 83 2.12 0.21 3.03
N VAL A 84 1.67 -0.04 4.26
CA VAL A 84 1.74 0.92 5.37
C VAL A 84 2.66 0.37 6.45
N GLU A 85 3.62 1.18 6.91
CA GLU A 85 4.50 0.87 8.02
C GLU A 85 4.27 1.86 9.16
N LEU A 86 3.91 1.36 10.34
CA LEU A 86 3.76 2.13 11.56
C LEU A 86 5.01 1.90 12.41
N LEU A 87 5.80 2.96 12.62
CA LEU A 87 6.98 2.94 13.48
C LEU A 87 6.57 2.96 14.96
N ALA A 88 7.54 2.76 15.86
CA ALA A 88 7.30 2.64 17.29
C ALA A 88 6.60 3.86 17.92
N SER A 89 6.81 5.06 17.39
CA SER A 89 6.18 6.30 17.87
C SER A 89 4.83 6.61 17.21
N ALA A 90 4.41 5.80 16.23
CA ALA A 90 3.26 6.08 15.39
C ALA A 90 1.95 6.06 16.18
N ARG A 91 1.11 7.07 15.95
CA ARG A 91 -0.25 7.16 16.48
C ARG A 91 -1.23 7.41 15.34
N VAL A 92 -1.94 6.38 14.92
CA VAL A 92 -2.89 6.48 13.80
C VAL A 92 -4.31 6.36 14.34
N ALA A 93 -5.16 7.33 14.02
CA ALA A 93 -6.58 7.30 14.32
C ALA A 93 -7.41 7.47 13.03
N GLY A 94 -8.23 6.47 12.70
CA GLY A 94 -9.09 6.52 11.51
C GLY A 94 -9.02 5.25 10.66
N LYS A 95 -9.12 5.40 9.34
CA LYS A 95 -9.26 4.27 8.41
C LYS A 95 -7.94 4.02 7.65
N VAL A 96 -7.42 2.80 7.68
CA VAL A 96 -6.23 2.39 6.91
C VAL A 96 -6.65 1.35 5.88
N ILE A 97 -6.31 1.59 4.61
CA ILE A 97 -6.59 0.74 3.48
C ILE A 97 -5.24 0.38 2.84
N SER A 98 -4.80 -0.88 2.92
CA SER A 98 -3.50 -1.26 2.37
C SER A 98 -3.41 -2.76 2.10
N PRO A 99 -2.68 -3.23 1.07
CA PRO A 99 -2.48 -4.66 0.87
C PRO A 99 -1.55 -5.30 1.91
N ARG A 100 -0.65 -4.52 2.52
CA ARG A 100 0.30 -4.98 3.54
C ARG A 100 0.46 -3.94 4.63
N VAL A 101 0.38 -4.36 5.89
CA VAL A 101 0.60 -3.47 7.03
C VAL A 101 1.66 -4.06 7.95
N ILE A 102 2.64 -3.24 8.32
CA ILE A 102 3.71 -3.55 9.27
C ILE A 102 3.53 -2.63 10.47
N MET A 103 3.37 -3.19 11.66
CA MET A 103 3.30 -2.41 12.90
C MET A 103 4.48 -2.78 13.78
N LYS A 104 5.31 -1.79 14.14
CA LYS A 104 6.40 -1.98 15.09
C LYS A 104 5.89 -1.89 16.53
N ASP A 105 6.66 -2.48 17.43
CA ASP A 105 6.39 -2.41 18.87
C ASP A 105 6.28 -0.95 19.33
N GLY A 106 5.24 -0.64 20.12
CA GLY A 106 4.92 0.72 20.57
C GLY A 106 3.95 1.51 19.69
N ALA A 107 3.70 1.07 18.44
CA ALA A 107 2.74 1.73 17.56
C ALA A 107 1.30 1.63 18.11
N VAL A 108 0.56 2.73 18.04
CA VAL A 108 -0.85 2.79 18.46
C VAL A 108 -1.72 3.02 17.23
N PHE A 109 -2.65 2.10 16.98
CA PHE A 109 -3.64 2.20 15.92
C PHE A 109 -5.05 2.16 16.52
N ASN A 110 -5.86 3.19 16.27
CA ASN A 110 -7.24 3.31 16.73
C ASN A 110 -8.18 3.59 15.56
N GLY A 111 -8.84 2.56 15.03
CA GLY A 111 -9.84 2.72 13.99
C GLY A 111 -10.03 1.45 13.17
N SER A 112 -10.31 1.61 11.87
CA SER A 112 -10.65 0.49 10.98
C SER A 112 -9.52 0.23 10.01
N LEU A 113 -9.10 -1.03 9.90
CA LEU A 113 -8.09 -1.47 8.95
C LEU A 113 -8.72 -2.40 7.93
N GLU A 114 -8.60 -2.05 6.65
CA GLU A 114 -9.07 -2.84 5.51
C GLU A 114 -7.87 -3.26 4.67
N MET A 115 -7.70 -4.57 4.50
CA MET A 115 -6.62 -5.10 3.67
C MET A 115 -7.01 -5.05 2.19
N SER A 116 -6.46 -4.12 1.41
CA SER A 116 -6.91 -3.81 0.05
C SER A 116 -6.31 -4.66 -1.06
N GLY A 117 -5.50 -5.66 -0.73
CA GLY A 117 -4.85 -6.48 -1.74
C GLY A 117 -3.96 -7.53 -1.10
N GLY A 118 -4.58 -8.41 -0.32
CA GLY A 118 -3.95 -9.68 0.01
C GLY A 118 -3.75 -10.51 -1.26
N THR A 119 -2.82 -10.15 -2.15
CA THR A 119 -2.12 -11.17 -2.91
C THR A 119 -1.24 -11.85 -1.88
N SER A 120 -1.85 -12.77 -1.14
CA SER A 120 -1.12 -13.76 -0.41
C SER A 120 -0.14 -14.37 -1.41
N ALA A 121 1.14 -14.49 -1.03
CA ALA A 121 2.08 -15.33 -1.77
C ALA A 121 1.70 -16.83 -1.69
N SER A 122 0.48 -17.12 -1.24
CA SER A 122 -0.21 -18.37 -1.44
C SER A 122 -0.30 -18.68 -2.94
N PRO A 123 0.07 -19.89 -3.36
CA PRO A 123 -0.18 -20.34 -4.73
C PRO A 123 -1.68 -20.46 -5.01
N TRP A 124 -2.54 -20.37 -3.99
CA TRP A 124 -3.99 -20.34 -4.11
C TRP A 124 -4.56 -18.93 -3.89
N MET A 125 -5.36 -18.48 -4.85
CA MET A 125 -6.20 -17.28 -4.78
C MET A 125 -7.64 -17.65 -4.39
N ASN A 126 -8.32 -16.75 -3.69
CA ASN A 126 -9.77 -16.80 -3.50
C ASN A 126 -10.51 -16.09 -4.66
N VAL A 127 -11.85 -16.06 -4.61
CA VAL A 127 -12.69 -15.45 -5.67
C VAL A 127 -12.37 -13.96 -5.86
N GLU A 128 -12.27 -13.20 -4.78
CA GLU A 128 -12.01 -11.75 -4.86
C GLU A 128 -10.59 -11.47 -5.36
N GLU A 129 -9.59 -12.23 -4.89
CA GLU A 129 -8.21 -12.11 -5.34
C GLU A 129 -8.09 -12.41 -6.84
N LEU A 130 -8.73 -13.48 -7.31
CA LEU A 130 -8.74 -13.84 -8.72
C LEU A 130 -9.51 -12.82 -9.58
N ALA A 131 -10.62 -12.31 -9.09
CA ALA A 131 -11.41 -11.27 -9.77
C ALA A 131 -10.56 -10.03 -10.04
N ARG A 132 -9.79 -9.59 -9.05
CA ARG A 132 -8.85 -8.48 -9.19
C ARG A 132 -7.69 -8.81 -10.13
N TYR A 133 -7.19 -10.04 -10.09
CA TYR A 133 -6.11 -10.49 -10.97
C TYR A 133 -6.53 -10.54 -12.45
N LEU A 134 -7.77 -10.95 -12.72
CA LEU A 134 -8.34 -11.05 -14.06
C LEU A 134 -8.99 -9.74 -14.54
N GLU A 135 -9.06 -8.72 -13.68
CA GLU A 135 -9.79 -7.46 -13.92
C GLU A 135 -11.27 -7.67 -14.28
N VAL A 136 -11.94 -8.62 -13.61
CA VAL A 136 -13.37 -8.93 -13.77
C VAL A 136 -14.11 -8.93 -12.43
N ASP A 137 -15.45 -8.92 -12.45
CA ASP A 137 -16.27 -9.02 -11.24
C ASP A 137 -16.17 -10.39 -10.55
N ALA A 138 -16.31 -10.40 -9.22
CA ALA A 138 -16.30 -11.63 -8.41
C ALA A 138 -17.41 -12.62 -8.79
N ASP A 139 -18.57 -12.12 -9.24
CA ASP A 139 -19.66 -12.94 -9.77
C ASP A 139 -19.24 -13.68 -11.04
N THR A 140 -18.51 -13.01 -11.94
CA THR A 140 -17.98 -13.61 -13.17
C THR A 140 -17.02 -14.75 -12.85
N VAL A 141 -16.12 -14.55 -11.89
CA VAL A 141 -15.20 -15.60 -11.41
C VAL A 141 -15.98 -16.78 -10.82
N THR A 142 -17.01 -16.50 -10.03
CA THR A 142 -17.85 -17.56 -9.44
C THR A 142 -18.60 -18.35 -10.51
N GLN A 143 -19.12 -17.68 -11.55
CA GLN A 143 -19.77 -18.33 -12.69
C GLN A 143 -18.79 -19.20 -13.51
N TRP A 144 -17.58 -18.72 -13.74
CA TRP A 144 -16.54 -19.51 -14.43
C TRP A 144 -16.07 -20.72 -13.62
N ALA A 145 -16.01 -20.59 -12.29
CA ALA A 145 -15.73 -21.72 -11.40
C ALA A 145 -16.86 -22.76 -11.43
N GLN A 146 -18.12 -22.32 -11.35
CA GLN A 146 -19.30 -23.21 -11.39
C GLN A 146 -19.48 -23.90 -12.75
N SER A 147 -19.19 -23.20 -13.85
CA SER A 147 -19.29 -23.77 -15.20
C SER A 147 -18.10 -24.67 -15.57
N GLY A 148 -17.06 -24.71 -14.73
CA GLY A 148 -15.81 -25.44 -15.02
C GLY A 148 -14.96 -24.80 -16.12
N ARG A 149 -15.26 -23.56 -16.53
CA ARG A 149 -14.46 -22.81 -17.52
C ARG A 149 -13.08 -22.44 -16.99
N LEU A 150 -12.99 -22.15 -15.69
CA LEU A 150 -11.77 -21.72 -15.03
C LEU A 150 -11.27 -22.81 -14.07
N PRO A 151 -9.95 -23.14 -14.06
CA PRO A 151 -9.39 -24.15 -13.17
C PRO A 151 -9.59 -23.76 -11.70
N SER A 152 -10.53 -24.44 -11.04
CA SER A 152 -10.95 -24.15 -9.67
C SER A 152 -10.93 -25.41 -8.82
N GLN A 153 -10.69 -25.23 -7.52
CA GLN A 153 -10.72 -26.29 -6.51
C GLN A 153 -11.65 -25.85 -5.38
N ARG A 154 -12.57 -26.74 -4.98
CA ARG A 154 -13.43 -26.49 -3.80
C ARG A 154 -12.70 -26.93 -2.55
N GLU A 155 -12.53 -26.00 -1.63
CA GLU A 155 -12.04 -26.27 -0.28
C GLU A 155 -13.16 -25.89 0.70
N GLY A 156 -13.90 -26.89 1.18
CA GLY A 156 -15.11 -26.68 1.97
C GLY A 156 -16.17 -25.87 1.22
N SER A 157 -16.54 -24.70 1.75
CA SER A 157 -17.54 -23.80 1.18
C SER A 157 -16.96 -22.72 0.25
N ALA A 158 -15.64 -22.65 0.08
CA ALA A 158 -14.98 -21.59 -0.68
C ALA A 158 -14.33 -22.13 -1.97
N TRP A 159 -14.36 -21.30 -3.03
CA TRP A 159 -13.59 -21.56 -4.23
C TRP A 159 -12.15 -21.09 -4.06
N ARG A 160 -11.21 -21.96 -4.45
CA ARG A 160 -9.78 -21.70 -4.51
C ARG A 160 -9.27 -21.86 -5.93
N PHE A 161 -8.31 -21.04 -6.31
CA PHE A 161 -7.78 -20.98 -7.65
C PHE A 161 -6.27 -21.00 -7.60
N GLU A 162 -5.65 -22.02 -8.16
CA GLU A 162 -4.19 -22.11 -8.18
C GLU A 162 -3.65 -21.16 -9.24
N ARG A 163 -2.79 -20.22 -8.84
CA ARG A 163 -2.27 -19.17 -9.70
C ARG A 163 -1.61 -19.71 -10.96
N ALA A 164 -0.78 -20.75 -10.84
CA ALA A 164 -0.11 -21.36 -11.98
C ALA A 164 -1.10 -21.90 -13.03
N LYS A 165 -2.19 -22.54 -12.60
CA LYS A 165 -3.22 -23.07 -13.50
C LYS A 165 -4.05 -21.96 -14.15
N VAL A 166 -4.34 -20.89 -13.41
CA VAL A 166 -5.04 -19.72 -13.96
C VAL A 166 -4.19 -19.03 -15.01
N GLU A 167 -2.89 -18.84 -14.75
CA GLU A 167 -1.94 -18.25 -15.69
C GLU A 167 -1.82 -19.10 -16.97
N GLU A 168 -1.78 -20.42 -16.84
CA GLU A 168 -1.79 -21.35 -17.98
C GLU A 168 -3.09 -21.25 -18.80
N TRP A 169 -4.24 -21.20 -18.13
CA TRP A 169 -5.55 -21.03 -18.79
C TRP A 169 -5.65 -19.70 -19.55
N LEU A 170 -5.19 -18.60 -18.96
CA LEU A 170 -5.13 -17.29 -19.61
C LEU A 170 -4.25 -17.30 -20.87
N ALA A 171 -3.12 -18.01 -20.81
CA ALA A 171 -2.24 -18.17 -21.97
C ALA A 171 -2.95 -18.92 -23.11
N GLN A 172 -3.78 -19.92 -22.80
CA GLN A 172 -4.56 -20.66 -23.80
C GLN A 172 -5.69 -19.83 -24.43
N GLU A 173 -6.36 -18.94 -23.67
CA GLU A 173 -7.40 -18.06 -24.23
C GLU A 173 -6.82 -16.96 -25.13
N LYS A 174 -5.62 -16.44 -24.86
CA LYS A 174 -4.96 -15.41 -25.69
C LYS A 174 -4.37 -15.92 -27.02
N ILE A 175 -4.29 -17.24 -27.21
CA ILE A 175 -3.72 -17.87 -28.42
C ILE A 175 -4.79 -18.10 -29.51
N LYS A 176 -6.06 -17.74 -29.28
CA LYS A 176 -7.15 -17.84 -30.26
C LYS A 176 -7.53 -16.51 -30.88
#